data_AF-A0A4Y2MXS0-F1
#
_entry.id   AF-A0A4Y2MXS0-F1
#
_cell.length_a   1.000
_cell.length_b   1.000
_cell.length_c   1.000
_cell.angle_alpha   90.00
_cell.angle_beta   90.00
_cell.angle_gamma   90.00
#
_symmetry.space_group_name_H-M   'P 1'
#
loop_
_entity.id
_entity.type
_entity.pdbx_description
1 polymer ?
#
loop_
_entity_poly.entity_id
_entity_poly.type
_entity_poly.pdbx_seq_one_letter_code
_entity_poly.pdbx_strand_id
1 'polypeptide(L)'
;VFLSKTDGTYHCNFKALGQDVICGSIPPVAKGEWLQELRENNISLSDKNDGPIEILIGADIAGKLMTGGFKLLASGPAAIETKLGWTVFGKNGMREISDNSTLLVTSMLNKEALISDLWSLDALGILDPSEKKNKLELQEEARDHFLSTVKVNEEGRFQVSLPCLDNHLPLKDNHDLAVKRLDSTVKRLKAEKLYDAYGEVFNEWKREGIIEIVPKSEIDLPCHYLPHHHVVKENSTTRIRPVFDALAKQKGSPSLNDCLEKGLNLIELIPSILHRFRMNRIGVSADIRKAFLQMLTPIEYWRHVPGAMNPADLPSRGCSASYIIASKWWEGPEWL
;
A
#
# COMPACT_ATOMS: atom_id res chain seq x y z
N VAL A 1 19.88 7.84 34.45
CA VAL A 1 20.74 6.71 34.85
C VAL A 1 22.17 7.22 35.04
N PHE A 2 22.85 6.77 36.09
CA PHE A 2 24.26 7.05 36.35
C PHE A 2 25.04 5.75 36.17
N LEU A 3 26.04 5.75 35.30
CA LEU A 3 26.94 4.62 35.08
C LEU A 3 28.34 5.00 35.50
N SER A 4 29.05 4.06 36.11
CA SER A 4 30.47 4.19 36.44
C SER A 4 31.20 2.95 36.01
N LYS A 5 32.44 3.11 35.53
CA LYS A 5 33.36 1.99 35.35
C LYS A 5 33.63 1.37 36.72
N THR A 6 33.81 0.05 36.77
CA THR A 6 33.99 -0.72 38.01
C THR A 6 35.20 -0.31 38.84
N ASP A 7 36.20 0.32 38.22
CA ASP A 7 37.40 0.86 38.88
C ASP A 7 37.23 2.32 39.35
N GLY A 8 36.06 2.93 39.13
CA GLY A 8 35.76 4.31 39.49
C GLY A 8 36.42 5.38 38.60
N THR A 9 37.20 4.99 37.59
CA THR A 9 38.00 5.93 36.79
C THR A 9 37.17 6.75 35.79
N TYR A 10 35.94 6.32 35.52
CA TYR A 10 35.04 6.99 34.60
C TYR A 10 33.60 6.93 35.11
N HIS A 11 32.89 8.03 34.93
CA HIS A 11 31.47 8.16 35.22
C HIS A 11 30.76 8.89 34.09
N CYS A 12 29.53 8.48 33.80
CA CYS A 12 28.65 9.19 32.89
C CYS A 12 27.19 9.10 33.33
N ASN A 13 26.38 10.05 32.88
CA ASN A 13 24.96 10.08 33.12
C ASN A 13 24.20 10.44 31.85
N PHE A 14 23.04 9.83 31.68
CA PHE A 14 22.13 10.13 30.58
C PHE A 14 20.68 9.87 31.00
N LYS A 15 19.75 10.49 30.27
CA LYS A 15 18.31 10.25 30.42
C LYS A 15 18.00 8.91 29.77
N ALA A 16 17.18 8.09 30.42
CA ALA A 16 16.71 6.81 29.89
C ALA A 16 15.19 6.72 30.14
N LEU A 17 14.51 5.94 29.30
CA LEU A 17 13.11 5.57 29.52
C LEU A 17 13.06 4.40 30.50
N GLY A 18 12.06 4.40 31.39
CA GLY A 18 11.88 3.35 32.40
C GLY A 18 10.78 2.37 32.01
N GLN A 19 11.03 1.08 32.22
CA GLN A 19 10.06 0.00 32.04
C GLN A 19 10.39 -1.13 33.03
N ASP A 20 9.38 -1.80 33.59
CA ASP A 20 9.56 -2.86 34.59
C ASP A 20 10.30 -4.09 34.05
N VAL A 21 10.12 -4.40 32.76
CA VAL A 21 10.81 -5.49 32.07
C VAL A 21 11.29 -4.97 30.71
N ILE A 22 12.60 -4.93 30.52
CA ILE A 22 13.24 -4.45 29.27
C ILE A 22 13.19 -5.54 28.19
N CYS A 23 13.58 -6.75 28.53
CA CYS A 23 13.49 -7.93 27.68
C CYS A 23 13.40 -9.22 28.52
N GLY A 24 13.08 -10.34 27.89
CA GLY A 24 13.19 -11.65 28.52
C GLY A 24 14.64 -12.00 28.90
N SER A 25 14.83 -13.09 29.67
CA SER A 25 16.16 -13.58 30.03
C SER A 25 16.94 -13.96 28.77
N ILE A 26 18.09 -13.32 28.54
CA ILE A 26 18.99 -13.68 27.45
C ILE A 26 20.04 -14.65 28.00
N PRO A 27 20.20 -15.85 27.42
CA PRO A 27 21.22 -16.77 27.87
C PRO A 27 22.63 -16.17 27.62
N PRO A 28 23.58 -16.38 28.55
CA PRO A 28 24.96 -15.96 28.34
C PRO A 28 25.55 -16.60 27.09
N VAL A 29 26.46 -15.88 26.42
CA VAL A 29 27.19 -16.44 25.28
C VAL A 29 28.03 -17.63 25.75
N ALA A 30 27.93 -18.76 25.04
CA ALA A 30 28.70 -19.95 25.36
C ALA A 30 30.21 -19.64 25.38
N LYS A 31 30.87 -20.08 26.46
CA LYS A 31 32.33 -19.97 26.59
C LYS A 31 32.99 -20.74 25.46
N GLY A 32 33.89 -20.09 24.72
CA GLY A 32 34.59 -20.68 23.59
C GLY A 32 36.01 -20.14 23.44
N GLU A 33 36.67 -20.48 22.33
CA GLU A 33 38.06 -20.09 22.02
C GLU A 33 38.28 -18.57 22.07
N TRP A 34 37.24 -17.79 21.74
CA TRP A 34 37.24 -16.33 21.83
C TRP A 34 37.59 -15.77 23.22
N LEU A 35 37.25 -16.46 24.31
CA LEU A 35 37.63 -16.02 25.66
C LEU A 35 39.13 -16.16 25.93
N GLN A 36 39.76 -17.18 25.35
CA GLN A 36 41.19 -17.37 25.45
C GLN A 36 41.93 -16.30 24.63
N GLU A 37 41.46 -16.04 23.41
CA GLU A 37 42.02 -14.98 22.56
C GLU A 37 41.92 -13.59 23.22
N LEU A 38 40.81 -13.29 23.90
CA LEU A 38 40.69 -12.04 24.66
C LEU A 38 41.78 -11.93 25.74
N ARG A 39 42.03 -13.00 26.49
CA ARG A 39 43.09 -13.03 27.52
C ARG A 39 44.47 -12.86 26.92
N GLU A 40 44.75 -13.51 25.80
CA GLU A 40 46.02 -13.38 25.06
C GLU A 40 46.23 -11.94 24.56
N ASN A 41 45.15 -11.21 24.28
CA ASN A 41 45.17 -9.80 23.91
C ASN A 41 45.12 -8.84 25.12
N ASN A 42 45.26 -9.33 26.36
CA ASN A 42 45.12 -8.55 27.60
C ASN A 42 43.77 -7.85 27.75
N ILE A 43 42.71 -8.40 27.16
CA ILE A 43 41.34 -7.88 27.23
C ILE A 43 40.58 -8.65 28.32
N SER A 44 40.12 -7.92 29.33
CA SER A 44 39.32 -8.47 30.43
C SER A 44 37.88 -7.94 30.35
N LEU A 45 36.91 -8.85 30.50
CA LEU A 45 35.50 -8.52 30.57
C LEU A 45 35.05 -8.43 32.03
N SER A 46 34.24 -7.42 32.32
CA SER A 46 33.65 -7.19 33.65
C SER A 46 32.40 -8.04 33.90
N ASP A 47 31.81 -8.61 32.86
CA ASP A 47 30.61 -9.43 32.94
C ASP A 47 30.92 -10.81 33.53
N LYS A 48 30.49 -11.03 34.78
CA LYS A 48 30.81 -12.22 35.58
C LYS A 48 29.58 -12.93 36.15
N ASN A 49 28.40 -12.33 36.04
CA ASN A 49 27.19 -12.80 36.70
C ASN A 49 26.06 -12.99 35.68
N ASP A 50 25.32 -14.07 35.82
CA ASP A 50 24.09 -14.27 35.06
C ASP A 50 22.98 -13.38 35.67
N GLY A 51 22.28 -12.61 34.85
CA GLY A 51 21.24 -11.70 35.30
C GLY A 51 20.38 -11.13 34.18
N PRO A 52 19.22 -10.54 34.50
CA PRO A 52 18.40 -9.85 33.53
C PRO A 52 19.13 -8.60 33.00
N ILE A 53 18.81 -8.20 31.78
CA ILE A 53 19.31 -6.94 31.22
C ILE A 53 18.62 -5.78 31.95
N GLU A 54 19.41 -4.99 32.67
CA GLU A 54 18.93 -3.83 33.44
C GLU A 54 18.95 -2.53 32.64
N ILE A 55 19.70 -2.47 31.54
CA ILE A 55 19.83 -1.26 30.73
C ILE A 55 20.12 -1.57 29.25
N LEU A 56 19.44 -0.86 28.35
CA LEU A 56 19.78 -0.80 26.93
C LEU A 56 20.37 0.58 26.62
N ILE A 57 21.55 0.59 26.00
CA ILE A 57 22.23 1.83 25.60
C ILE A 57 22.02 2.05 24.10
N GLY A 58 21.35 3.14 23.76
CA GLY A 58 21.14 3.54 22.37
C GLY A 58 22.43 3.99 21.68
N ALA A 59 22.41 4.01 20.34
CA ALA A 59 23.57 4.39 19.52
C ALA A 59 24.01 5.86 19.74
N ASP A 60 23.08 6.73 20.10
CA ASP A 60 23.27 8.13 20.47
C ASP A 60 24.18 8.34 21.70
N ILE A 61 24.17 7.35 22.61
CA ILE A 61 25.05 7.31 23.78
C ILE A 61 26.26 6.40 23.53
N ALA A 62 26.08 5.26 22.86
CA ALA A 62 27.15 4.30 22.62
C ALA A 62 28.36 4.93 21.91
N GLY A 63 28.12 5.79 20.92
CA GLY A 63 29.20 6.52 20.22
C GLY A 63 30.06 7.41 21.13
N LYS A 64 29.50 7.95 22.22
CA LYS A 64 30.25 8.78 23.19
C LYS A 64 31.11 7.96 24.15
N LEU A 65 30.80 6.66 24.27
CA LEU A 65 31.51 5.72 25.12
C LEU A 65 32.67 5.06 24.41
N MET A 66 32.65 4.91 23.09
CA MET A 66 33.75 4.29 22.34
C MET A 66 35.05 5.10 22.45
N THR A 67 36.17 4.43 22.70
CA THR A 67 37.51 5.06 22.79
C THR A 67 38.32 4.89 21.51
N GLY A 68 37.86 4.04 20.59
CA GLY A 68 38.56 3.68 19.35
C GLY A 68 39.41 2.41 19.45
N GLY A 69 39.56 1.82 20.64
CA GLY A 69 40.16 0.50 20.77
C GLY A 69 39.31 -0.55 20.07
N PHE A 70 39.90 -1.28 19.12
CA PHE A 70 39.22 -2.29 18.33
C PHE A 70 40.13 -3.49 18.11
N LYS A 71 39.59 -4.69 18.29
CA LYS A 71 40.29 -5.94 18.01
C LYS A 71 39.33 -6.95 17.38
N LEU A 72 39.65 -7.41 16.17
CA LEU A 72 38.98 -8.55 15.57
C LEU A 72 39.66 -9.84 16.06
N LEU A 73 38.88 -10.77 16.61
CA LEU A 73 39.35 -12.08 17.05
C LEU A 73 39.33 -13.06 15.89
N ALA A 74 40.28 -13.99 15.86
CA ALA A 74 40.37 -15.02 14.83
C ALA A 74 39.17 -15.98 14.87
N SER A 75 38.59 -16.21 16.05
CA SER A 75 37.35 -16.97 16.25
C SER A 75 36.09 -16.31 15.65
N GLY A 76 36.17 -15.06 15.19
CA GLY A 76 35.08 -14.34 14.53
C GLY A 76 34.53 -13.10 15.27
N PRO A 77 34.34 -13.12 16.60
CA PRO A 77 33.86 -11.95 17.33
C PRO A 77 34.84 -10.77 17.28
N ALA A 78 34.33 -9.56 17.46
CA ALA A 78 35.13 -8.35 17.59
C ALA A 78 34.94 -7.75 18.99
N ALA A 79 36.03 -7.22 19.54
CA ALA A 79 36.07 -6.49 20.79
C ALA A 79 36.25 -4.99 20.53
N ILE A 80 35.41 -4.16 21.15
CA ILE A 80 35.53 -2.70 21.15
C ILE A 80 35.75 -2.21 22.57
N GLU A 81 36.73 -1.34 22.72
CA GLU A 81 36.98 -0.62 23.96
C GLU A 81 36.03 0.56 24.10
N THR A 82 35.43 0.65 25.28
CA THR A 82 34.63 1.79 25.71
C THR A 82 35.20 2.38 26.99
N LYS A 83 34.79 3.59 27.34
CA LYS A 83 35.12 4.25 28.61
C LYS A 83 34.58 3.49 29.84
N LEU A 84 33.69 2.51 29.65
CA LEU A 84 33.19 1.62 30.71
C LEU A 84 33.91 0.25 30.75
N GLY A 85 34.79 -0.03 29.79
CA GLY A 85 35.48 -1.32 29.64
C GLY A 85 35.31 -1.91 28.24
N TRP A 86 35.85 -3.11 28.06
CA TRP A 86 35.78 -3.82 26.78
C TRP A 86 34.41 -4.49 26.60
N THR A 87 33.91 -4.42 25.36
CA THR A 87 32.65 -5.01 24.93
C THR A 87 32.90 -5.92 23.74
N VAL A 88 32.09 -6.97 23.56
CA VAL A 88 32.24 -7.96 22.49
C VAL A 88 30.95 -8.07 21.69
N PHE A 89 31.07 -8.18 20.37
CA PHE A 89 29.96 -8.35 19.45
C PHE A 89 30.37 -9.23 18.26
N GLY A 90 29.38 -9.75 17.54
CA GLY A 90 29.60 -10.65 16.40
C GLY A 90 29.31 -12.12 16.71
N LYS A 91 29.35 -12.94 15.67
CA LYS A 91 28.99 -14.37 15.75
C LYS A 91 30.23 -15.20 16.04
N ASN A 92 30.13 -16.09 17.03
CA ASN A 92 31.12 -17.14 17.25
C ASN A 92 31.03 -18.14 16.08
N GLY A 93 32.16 -18.59 15.51
CA GLY A 93 32.25 -19.49 14.35
C GLY A 93 31.67 -20.91 14.52
N MET A 94 30.64 -21.09 15.34
CA MET A 94 29.92 -22.35 15.48
C MET A 94 28.94 -22.56 14.31
N ARG A 95 29.02 -23.77 13.74
CA ARG A 95 28.18 -24.33 12.68
C ARG A 95 26.70 -24.02 12.88
N GLU A 96 26.00 -23.86 11.77
CA GLU A 96 24.55 -23.70 11.65
C GLU A 96 23.78 -24.50 12.70
N ILE A 97 23.29 -23.78 13.72
CA ILE A 97 22.18 -24.24 14.54
C ILE A 97 21.06 -23.25 14.26
N SER A 98 19.96 -23.85 13.79
CA SER A 98 18.65 -23.33 13.41
C SER A 98 18.21 -22.01 14.04
N ASP A 99 17.60 -21.18 13.19
CA ASP A 99 16.50 -20.24 13.48
C ASP A 99 16.47 -19.63 14.88
N ASN A 100 17.34 -18.64 15.09
CA ASN A 100 16.95 -17.43 15.80
C ASN A 100 17.81 -16.27 15.33
N SER A 101 17.21 -15.43 14.51
CA SER A 101 17.78 -14.27 13.86
C SER A 101 18.19 -13.21 14.89
N THR A 102 19.46 -13.20 15.29
CA THR A 102 20.08 -12.01 15.87
C THR A 102 20.44 -11.05 14.73
N LEU A 103 19.48 -10.22 14.35
CA LEU A 103 19.68 -9.09 13.43
C LEU A 103 20.43 -7.99 14.19
N LEU A 104 21.72 -7.81 13.91
CA LEU A 104 22.48 -6.65 14.34
C LEU A 104 22.59 -5.70 13.13
N VAL A 105 21.62 -4.79 13.00
CA VAL A 105 21.63 -3.73 12.00
C VAL A 105 22.33 -2.51 12.61
N THR A 106 23.62 -2.35 12.35
CA THR A 106 24.34 -1.11 12.67
C THR A 106 24.16 -0.13 11.52
N SER A 107 23.08 0.66 11.54
CA SER A 107 22.93 1.80 10.63
C SER A 107 23.69 3.00 11.21
N MET A 108 24.90 3.26 10.68
CA MET A 108 25.63 4.51 10.94
C MET A 108 25.23 5.55 9.89
N LEU A 109 24.03 6.12 10.03
CA LEU A 109 23.61 7.31 9.28
C LEU A 109 23.35 8.44 10.28
N ASN A 110 24.37 9.29 10.46
CA ASN A 110 24.26 10.57 11.17
C ASN A 110 23.60 11.61 10.26
N LYS A 111 22.31 11.41 9.99
CA LYS A 111 21.39 12.48 9.57
C LYS A 111 20.13 12.31 10.39
N GLU A 112 19.60 13.41 10.90
CA GLU A 112 18.31 13.52 11.56
C GLU A 112 17.17 13.20 10.57
N ALA A 113 17.12 11.96 10.07
CA ALA A 113 16.03 11.46 9.26
C ALA A 113 15.02 10.80 10.21
N LEU A 114 13.77 11.23 10.10
CA LEU A 114 12.67 10.71 10.91
C LEU A 114 12.45 9.24 10.55
N ILE A 115 12.04 8.41 11.51
CA ILE A 115 11.74 6.98 11.29
C ILE A 115 10.71 6.78 10.16
N SER A 116 9.86 7.78 9.90
CA SER A 116 8.95 7.83 8.74
C SER A 116 9.66 7.75 7.39
N ASP A 117 10.88 8.25 7.30
CA ASP A 117 11.66 8.30 6.05
C ASP A 117 12.22 6.93 5.69
N LEU A 118 12.38 6.04 6.67
CA LEU A 118 12.98 4.71 6.49
C LEU A 118 12.02 3.70 5.86
N TRP A 119 10.71 3.98 5.89
CA TRP A 119 9.65 3.07 5.44
C TRP A 119 8.87 3.58 4.22
N SER A 120 9.20 4.76 3.71
CA SER A 120 8.70 5.17 2.39
C SER A 120 9.55 4.49 1.32
N LEU A 121 8.96 3.65 0.48
CA LEU A 121 9.65 3.08 -0.68
C LEU A 121 10.02 4.16 -1.73
N ASP A 122 9.50 5.38 -1.59
CA ASP A 122 9.96 6.59 -2.28
C ASP A 122 11.31 7.15 -1.73
N ALA A 123 11.78 6.71 -0.55
CA ALA A 123 13.04 7.17 0.06
C ALA A 123 14.31 6.51 -0.50
N LEU A 124 14.22 5.34 -1.14
CA LEU A 124 15.39 4.69 -1.75
C LEU A 124 15.78 5.26 -3.12
N GLY A 125 14.98 6.19 -3.67
CA GLY A 125 15.45 7.26 -4.56
C GLY A 125 16.46 6.89 -5.65
N ILE A 126 16.33 5.75 -6.34
CA ILE A 126 17.09 5.52 -7.59
C ILE A 126 16.34 6.17 -8.74
N LEU A 127 16.11 7.48 -8.66
CA LEU A 127 15.66 8.33 -9.76
C LEU A 127 16.28 9.73 -9.58
N ASP A 128 16.57 10.38 -10.69
CA ASP A 128 17.30 11.65 -10.73
C ASP A 128 16.51 12.75 -9.96
N PRO A 129 17.17 13.67 -9.22
CA PRO A 129 16.48 14.75 -8.49
C PRO A 129 15.51 15.58 -9.34
N SER A 130 15.73 15.63 -10.65
CA SER A 130 14.84 16.24 -11.63
C SER A 130 13.51 15.47 -11.81
N GLU A 131 13.58 14.15 -11.89
CA GLU A 131 12.40 13.25 -12.00
C GLU A 131 11.56 13.27 -10.72
N LYS A 132 12.20 13.40 -9.55
CA LYS A 132 11.51 13.49 -8.25
C LYS A 132 10.67 14.77 -8.10
N LYS A 133 11.17 15.92 -8.59
CA LYS A 133 10.42 17.18 -8.59
C LYS A 133 9.21 17.11 -9.52
N ASN A 134 9.41 16.59 -10.73
CA ASN A 134 8.32 16.41 -11.70
C ASN A 134 7.21 15.48 -11.17
N LYS A 135 7.58 14.36 -10.52
CA LYS A 135 6.59 13.44 -9.91
C LYS A 135 5.78 14.10 -8.80
N LEU A 136 6.39 14.93 -7.95
CA LEU A 136 5.69 15.61 -6.86
C LEU A 136 4.73 16.68 -7.40
N GLU A 137 5.18 17.47 -8.38
CA GLU A 137 4.36 18.47 -9.06
C GLU A 137 3.13 17.82 -9.71
N LEU A 138 3.31 16.69 -10.41
CA LEU A 138 2.23 15.93 -11.04
C LEU A 138 1.23 15.37 -10.01
N GLN A 139 1.72 14.94 -8.83
CA GLN A 139 0.87 14.47 -7.74
C GLN A 139 0.06 15.59 -7.09
N GLU A 140 0.64 16.79 -6.96
CA GLU A 140 -0.05 17.98 -6.46
C GLU A 140 -1.13 18.43 -7.46
N GLU A 141 -0.82 18.45 -8.76
CA GLU A 141 -1.77 18.77 -9.82
C GLU A 141 -2.95 17.78 -9.84
N ALA A 142 -2.68 16.47 -9.77
CA ALA A 142 -3.72 15.44 -9.70
C ALA A 142 -4.61 15.59 -8.45
N ARG A 143 -4.03 15.99 -7.31
CA ARG A 143 -4.78 16.26 -6.07
C ARG A 143 -5.67 17.50 -6.23
N ASP A 144 -5.14 18.57 -6.78
CA ASP A 144 -5.87 19.83 -6.96
C ASP A 144 -7.00 19.67 -7.99
N HIS A 145 -6.77 18.89 -9.05
CA HIS A 145 -7.83 18.44 -9.97
C HIS A 145 -8.90 17.61 -9.25
N PHE A 146 -8.52 16.64 -8.42
CA PHE A 146 -9.48 15.85 -7.63
C PHE A 146 -10.34 16.73 -6.71
N LEU A 147 -9.72 17.64 -5.96
CA LEU A 147 -10.42 18.52 -5.01
C LEU A 147 -11.35 19.53 -5.70
N SER A 148 -10.99 20.00 -6.89
CA SER A 148 -11.83 20.92 -7.68
C SER A 148 -12.98 20.21 -8.41
N THR A 149 -12.84 18.92 -8.70
CA THR A 149 -13.83 18.16 -9.46
C THR A 149 -14.77 17.30 -8.61
N VAL A 150 -14.38 16.96 -7.37
CA VAL A 150 -15.22 16.17 -6.48
C VAL A 150 -16.49 16.92 -6.09
N LYS A 151 -17.65 16.31 -6.35
CA LYS A 151 -18.96 16.83 -5.99
C LYS A 151 -19.76 15.75 -5.28
N VAL A 152 -20.69 16.16 -4.41
CA VAL A 152 -21.68 15.26 -3.84
C VAL A 152 -23.01 15.56 -4.53
N ASN A 153 -23.62 14.55 -5.14
CA ASN A 153 -24.91 14.71 -5.80
C ASN A 153 -26.06 14.79 -4.77
N GLU A 154 -27.27 15.06 -5.24
CA GLU A 154 -28.48 15.16 -4.39
C GLU A 154 -28.82 13.87 -3.63
N GLU A 155 -28.32 12.73 -4.11
CA GLU A 155 -28.49 11.41 -3.49
C GLU A 155 -27.38 11.08 -2.46
N GLY A 156 -26.46 12.01 -2.19
CA GLY A 156 -25.36 11.82 -1.24
C GLY A 156 -24.18 10.99 -1.79
N ARG A 157 -24.12 10.75 -3.11
CA ARG A 157 -23.04 10.00 -3.77
C ARG A 157 -21.94 10.94 -4.25
N PHE A 158 -20.70 10.50 -4.11
CA PHE A 158 -19.54 11.22 -4.64
C PHE A 158 -19.44 11.06 -6.16
N GLN A 159 -19.30 12.18 -6.86
CA GLN A 159 -18.97 12.27 -8.28
C GLN A 159 -17.54 12.79 -8.42
N VAL A 160 -16.68 12.05 -9.12
CA VAL A 160 -15.23 12.29 -9.19
C VAL A 160 -14.75 12.18 -10.64
N SER A 161 -14.10 13.22 -11.14
CA SER A 161 -13.46 13.18 -12.47
C SER A 161 -12.23 12.28 -12.48
N LEU A 162 -11.99 11.63 -13.62
CA LEU A 162 -10.74 10.90 -13.83
C LEU A 162 -9.57 11.90 -13.91
N PRO A 163 -8.44 11.65 -13.23
CA PRO A 163 -7.27 12.53 -13.26
C PRO A 163 -6.52 12.33 -14.58
N CYS A 164 -7.06 12.88 -15.68
CA CYS A 164 -6.40 12.91 -16.97
C CYS A 164 -5.28 13.96 -16.94
N LEU A 165 -4.09 13.59 -17.40
CA LEU A 165 -2.97 14.52 -17.53
C LEU A 165 -3.16 15.42 -18.76
N ASP A 166 -2.94 16.73 -18.60
CA ASP A 166 -3.12 17.74 -19.65
C ASP A 166 -2.26 17.51 -20.91
N ASN A 167 -1.17 16.75 -20.80
CA ASN A 167 -0.22 16.47 -21.89
C ASN A 167 -0.35 15.07 -22.53
N HIS A 168 -1.42 14.32 -22.27
CA HIS A 168 -1.53 12.98 -22.83
C HIS A 168 -1.88 13.01 -24.34
N LEU A 169 -1.31 12.08 -25.12
CA LEU A 169 -1.79 11.84 -26.49
C LEU A 169 -3.25 11.37 -26.43
N PRO A 170 -4.11 11.80 -27.37
CA PRO A 170 -5.50 11.36 -27.39
C PRO A 170 -5.57 9.83 -27.50
N LEU A 171 -6.45 9.23 -26.69
CA LEU A 171 -6.73 7.80 -26.77
C LEU A 171 -7.24 7.49 -28.17
N LYS A 172 -6.52 6.62 -28.88
CA LYS A 172 -6.93 6.15 -30.19
C LYS A 172 -7.91 5.00 -30.04
N ASP A 173 -8.74 4.83 -31.06
CA ASP A 173 -9.62 3.69 -31.18
C ASP A 173 -8.81 2.37 -31.20
N ASN A 174 -9.25 1.42 -30.38
CA ASN A 174 -8.68 0.08 -30.26
C ASN A 174 -9.71 -1.03 -30.55
N HIS A 175 -10.81 -0.70 -31.24
CA HIS A 175 -11.92 -1.61 -31.54
C HIS A 175 -11.48 -2.99 -32.06
N ASP A 176 -10.64 -3.05 -33.11
CA ASP A 176 -10.19 -4.32 -33.69
C ASP A 176 -9.45 -5.22 -32.69
N LEU A 177 -8.68 -4.63 -31.77
CA LEU A 177 -7.99 -5.35 -30.71
C LEU A 177 -9.00 -5.88 -29.68
N ALA A 178 -9.96 -5.06 -29.29
CA ALA A 178 -10.98 -5.42 -28.33
C ALA A 178 -11.88 -6.55 -28.85
N VAL A 179 -12.33 -6.49 -30.10
CA VAL A 179 -13.13 -7.54 -30.75
C VAL A 179 -12.37 -8.87 -30.82
N LYS A 180 -11.10 -8.87 -31.25
CA LYS A 180 -10.28 -10.10 -31.29
C LYS A 180 -10.12 -10.73 -29.90
N ARG A 181 -9.96 -9.91 -28.87
CA ARG A 181 -9.86 -10.38 -27.47
C ARG A 181 -11.21 -10.91 -26.96
N LEU A 182 -12.31 -10.27 -27.34
CA LEU A 182 -13.66 -10.73 -27.03
C LEU A 182 -13.92 -12.10 -27.65
N ASP A 183 -13.62 -12.29 -28.94
CA ASP A 183 -13.79 -13.58 -29.63
C ASP A 183 -13.02 -14.71 -28.94
N SER A 184 -11.76 -14.44 -28.55
CA SER A 184 -10.95 -15.40 -27.79
C SER A 184 -11.57 -15.72 -26.43
N THR A 185 -12.05 -14.70 -25.72
CA THR A 185 -12.70 -14.85 -24.41
C THR A 185 -14.00 -15.65 -24.53
N VAL A 186 -14.83 -15.38 -25.54
CA VAL A 186 -16.06 -16.12 -25.80
C VAL A 186 -15.78 -17.59 -26.12
N LYS A 187 -14.78 -17.88 -26.96
CA LYS A 187 -14.37 -19.27 -27.26
C LYS A 187 -13.96 -20.01 -25.99
N ARG A 188 -13.17 -19.38 -25.12
CA ARG A 188 -12.73 -19.97 -23.85
C ARG A 188 -13.89 -20.18 -22.88
N LEU A 189 -14.77 -19.19 -22.71
CA LEU A 189 -15.96 -19.29 -21.87
C LEU A 189 -16.90 -20.42 -22.29
N LYS A 190 -17.08 -20.63 -23.61
CA LYS A 190 -17.87 -21.75 -24.14
C LYS A 190 -17.22 -23.10 -23.86
N ALA A 191 -15.90 -23.21 -24.04
CA ALA A 191 -15.15 -24.42 -23.72
C ALA A 191 -15.24 -24.79 -22.23
N GLU A 192 -15.21 -23.79 -21.34
CA GLU A 192 -15.31 -23.96 -19.89
C GLU A 192 -16.76 -24.05 -19.36
N LYS A 193 -17.78 -23.92 -20.23
CA LYS A 193 -19.21 -23.88 -19.87
C LYS A 193 -19.58 -22.75 -18.89
N LEU A 194 -18.90 -21.62 -19.00
CA LEU A 194 -19.08 -20.44 -18.14
C LEU A 194 -19.78 -19.27 -18.86
N TYR A 195 -20.13 -19.43 -20.13
CA TYR A 195 -20.67 -18.34 -20.97
C TYR A 195 -21.93 -17.68 -20.38
N ASP A 196 -22.95 -18.49 -20.03
CA ASP A 196 -24.21 -17.95 -19.50
C ASP A 196 -24.02 -17.30 -18.13
N ALA A 197 -23.24 -17.93 -17.25
CA ALA A 197 -22.93 -17.41 -15.93
C ALA A 197 -22.12 -16.10 -16.00
N TYR A 198 -21.25 -15.95 -17.00
CA TYR A 198 -20.52 -14.70 -17.26
C TYR A 198 -21.45 -13.60 -17.80
N GLY A 199 -22.35 -13.94 -18.73
CA GLY A 199 -23.36 -13.02 -19.25
C GLY A 199 -24.29 -12.48 -18.16
N GLU A 200 -24.66 -13.32 -17.19
CA GLU A 200 -25.53 -12.89 -16.09
C GLU A 200 -24.89 -11.83 -15.19
N VAL A 201 -23.56 -11.79 -15.08
CA VAL A 201 -22.87 -10.70 -14.35
C VAL A 201 -23.12 -9.34 -15.02
N PHE A 202 -23.05 -9.27 -16.35
CA PHE A 202 -23.35 -8.03 -17.08
C PHE A 202 -24.83 -7.67 -17.01
N ASN A 203 -25.73 -8.67 -17.03
CA ASN A 203 -27.15 -8.42 -16.82
C ASN A 203 -27.45 -7.85 -15.43
N GLU A 204 -26.81 -8.38 -14.38
CA GLU A 204 -26.90 -7.84 -13.01
C GLU A 204 -26.41 -6.39 -12.99
N TRP A 205 -25.23 -6.11 -13.55
CA TRP A 205 -24.69 -4.74 -13.59
C TRP A 205 -25.59 -3.77 -14.35
N LYS A 206 -26.22 -4.22 -15.43
CA LYS A 206 -27.20 -3.42 -16.18
C LYS A 206 -28.46 -3.14 -15.34
N ARG A 207 -28.99 -4.15 -14.63
CA ARG A 207 -30.16 -3.97 -13.74
C ARG A 207 -29.87 -3.05 -12.57
N GLU A 208 -28.66 -3.09 -12.04
CA GLU A 208 -28.19 -2.20 -10.97
C GLU A 208 -27.81 -0.79 -11.46
N GLY A 209 -27.87 -0.52 -12.77
CA GLY A 209 -27.50 0.77 -13.35
C GLY A 209 -26.00 1.07 -13.29
N ILE A 210 -25.15 0.05 -13.17
CA ILE A 210 -23.68 0.18 -13.19
C ILE A 210 -23.17 0.34 -14.63
N ILE A 211 -23.81 -0.33 -15.59
CA ILE A 211 -23.50 -0.25 -17.01
C ILE A 211 -24.77 0.00 -17.82
N GLU A 212 -24.62 0.59 -19.00
CA GLU A 212 -25.72 0.85 -19.92
C GLU A 212 -25.39 0.40 -21.35
N ILE A 213 -26.41 0.33 -22.19
CA ILE A 213 -26.21 0.11 -23.63
C ILE A 213 -25.86 1.46 -24.25
N VAL A 214 -24.75 1.52 -24.97
CA VAL A 214 -24.35 2.71 -25.72
C VAL A 214 -25.44 3.08 -26.75
N PRO A 215 -25.96 4.33 -26.75
CA PRO A 215 -26.95 4.78 -27.73
C PRO A 215 -26.42 4.65 -29.16
N LYS A 216 -27.30 4.34 -30.13
CA LYS A 216 -26.89 4.18 -31.55
C LYS A 216 -26.23 5.42 -32.14
N SER A 217 -26.61 6.60 -31.68
CA SER A 217 -26.03 7.89 -32.08
C SER A 217 -24.59 8.08 -31.61
N GLU A 218 -24.13 7.29 -30.64
CA GLU A 218 -22.81 7.44 -30.01
C GLU A 218 -21.81 6.36 -30.45
N ILE A 219 -22.26 5.36 -31.20
CA ILE A 219 -21.42 4.24 -31.67
C ILE A 219 -20.24 4.75 -32.52
N ASP A 220 -20.46 5.78 -33.33
CA ASP A 220 -19.45 6.33 -34.25
C ASP A 220 -18.60 7.45 -33.60
N LEU A 221 -18.82 7.76 -32.32
CA LEU A 221 -18.01 8.76 -31.63
C LEU A 221 -16.62 8.20 -31.30
N PRO A 222 -15.58 9.08 -31.22
CA PRO A 222 -14.27 8.68 -30.77
C PRO A 222 -14.36 8.05 -29.37
N CYS A 223 -14.03 6.76 -29.27
CA CYS A 223 -14.09 6.00 -28.04
C CYS A 223 -12.88 5.07 -27.91
N HIS A 224 -12.66 4.60 -26.69
CA HIS A 224 -11.63 3.61 -26.38
C HIS A 224 -12.28 2.45 -25.64
N TYR A 225 -12.09 1.24 -26.16
CA TYR A 225 -12.69 0.03 -25.63
C TYR A 225 -11.78 -0.58 -24.56
N LEU A 226 -12.39 -1.12 -23.51
CA LEU A 226 -11.68 -1.89 -22.49
C LEU A 226 -11.91 -3.39 -22.73
N PRO A 227 -10.95 -4.13 -23.29
CA PRO A 227 -11.07 -5.56 -23.42
C PRO A 227 -11.20 -6.19 -22.03
N HIS A 228 -12.01 -7.22 -21.92
CA HIS A 228 -12.22 -7.91 -20.65
C HIS A 228 -12.04 -9.41 -20.78
N HIS A 229 -11.76 -10.05 -19.66
CA HIS A 229 -11.72 -11.50 -19.54
C HIS A 229 -12.33 -11.95 -18.22
N HIS A 230 -12.66 -13.24 -18.12
CA HIS A 230 -13.18 -13.81 -16.88
C HIS A 230 -12.04 -14.32 -15.98
N VAL A 231 -12.23 -14.15 -14.68
CA VAL A 231 -11.44 -14.83 -13.63
C VAL A 231 -12.41 -15.59 -12.73
N VAL A 232 -12.10 -16.86 -12.47
CA VAL A 232 -12.87 -17.72 -11.58
C VAL A 232 -12.18 -17.74 -10.22
N LYS A 233 -12.92 -17.43 -9.15
CA LYS A 233 -12.44 -17.62 -7.78
C LYS A 233 -13.22 -18.75 -7.13
N GLU A 234 -12.51 -19.83 -6.82
CA GLU A 234 -13.04 -20.90 -5.99
C GLU A 234 -13.32 -20.34 -4.58
N ASN A 235 -14.47 -20.69 -4.01
CA ASN A 235 -14.94 -20.24 -2.68
C ASN A 235 -15.35 -18.76 -2.53
N SER A 236 -15.68 -18.07 -3.64
CA SER A 236 -16.26 -16.71 -3.62
C SER A 236 -17.79 -16.74 -3.83
N THR A 237 -18.52 -15.83 -3.17
CA THR A 237 -19.96 -15.61 -3.39
C THR A 237 -20.27 -15.20 -4.83
N THR A 238 -19.36 -14.45 -5.46
CA THR A 238 -19.36 -14.18 -6.91
C THR A 238 -18.29 -15.05 -7.56
N ARG A 239 -18.70 -16.21 -8.10
CA ARG A 239 -17.80 -17.25 -8.62
C ARG A 239 -16.98 -16.80 -9.84
N ILE A 240 -17.54 -15.91 -10.66
CA ILE A 240 -16.92 -15.42 -11.91
C ILE A 240 -16.91 -13.90 -11.88
N ARG A 241 -15.78 -13.28 -12.27
CA ARG A 241 -15.63 -11.82 -12.30
C ARG A 241 -15.06 -11.35 -13.65
N PRO A 242 -15.67 -10.34 -14.28
CA PRO A 242 -15.05 -9.61 -15.38
C PRO A 242 -13.85 -8.80 -14.89
N VAL A 243 -12.72 -8.92 -15.59
CA VAL A 243 -11.53 -8.10 -15.38
C VAL A 243 -11.27 -7.32 -16.65
N PHE A 244 -11.27 -5.99 -16.55
CA PHE A 244 -11.03 -5.08 -17.67
C PHE A 244 -9.54 -4.73 -17.74
N ASP A 245 -8.99 -4.77 -18.94
CA ASP A 245 -7.60 -4.46 -19.21
C ASP A 245 -7.45 -3.02 -19.72
N ALA A 246 -7.22 -2.09 -18.79
CA ALA A 246 -6.95 -0.69 -19.08
C ALA A 246 -5.52 -0.41 -19.61
N LEU A 247 -4.67 -1.44 -19.78
CA LEU A 247 -3.38 -1.35 -20.44
C LEU A 247 -3.45 -1.70 -21.94
N ALA A 248 -4.60 -2.14 -22.42
CA ALA A 248 -4.78 -2.55 -23.81
C ALA A 248 -4.64 -1.37 -24.78
N LYS A 249 -3.57 -1.37 -25.57
CA LYS A 249 -3.26 -0.31 -26.55
C LYS A 249 -2.83 -0.88 -27.90
N GLN A 250 -3.07 -0.12 -28.97
CA GLN A 250 -2.45 -0.40 -30.27
C GLN A 250 -0.97 0.01 -30.27
N LYS A 251 -0.18 -0.55 -31.17
CA LYS A 251 1.25 -0.23 -31.29
C LYS A 251 1.44 1.26 -31.58
N GLY A 252 2.15 1.97 -30.70
CA GLY A 252 2.42 3.40 -30.84
C GLY A 252 1.29 4.33 -30.38
N SER A 253 0.29 3.82 -29.65
CA SER A 253 -0.75 4.62 -28.97
C SER A 253 -0.63 4.47 -27.45
N PRO A 254 -1.04 5.46 -26.64
CA PRO A 254 -1.12 5.30 -25.18
C PRO A 254 -2.28 4.37 -24.79
N SER A 255 -2.18 3.75 -23.61
CA SER A 255 -3.33 3.08 -22.95
C SER A 255 -4.03 4.04 -22.00
N LEU A 256 -5.25 3.69 -21.55
CA LEU A 256 -5.97 4.46 -20.55
C LEU A 256 -5.13 4.69 -19.29
N ASN A 257 -4.44 3.66 -18.80
CA ASN A 257 -3.55 3.81 -17.64
C ASN A 257 -2.32 4.71 -17.89
N ASP A 258 -1.90 4.91 -19.15
CA ASP A 258 -0.82 5.85 -19.48
C ASP A 258 -1.33 7.30 -19.52
N CYS A 259 -2.64 7.50 -19.70
CA CYS A 259 -3.29 8.82 -19.73
C CYS A 259 -3.74 9.30 -18.34
N LEU A 260 -3.87 8.38 -17.38
CA LEU A 260 -4.35 8.67 -16.03
C LEU A 260 -3.19 8.77 -15.04
N GLU A 261 -3.21 9.83 -14.23
CA GLU A 261 -2.28 9.97 -13.13
C GLU A 261 -2.70 9.10 -11.94
N LYS A 262 -1.73 8.43 -11.32
CA LYS A 262 -1.99 7.57 -10.14
C LYS A 262 -2.29 8.40 -8.90
N GLY A 263 -1.75 9.61 -8.84
CA GLY A 263 -1.86 10.50 -7.70
C GLY A 263 -1.08 9.99 -6.48
N LEU A 264 -1.43 10.54 -5.31
CA LEU A 264 -0.82 10.16 -4.03
C LEU A 264 -1.36 8.81 -3.55
N ASN A 265 -0.46 7.98 -3.02
CA ASN A 265 -0.88 6.76 -2.34
C ASN A 265 -1.43 7.09 -0.95
N LEU A 266 -2.75 7.16 -0.84
CA LEU A 266 -3.46 7.45 0.41
C LEU A 266 -3.70 6.19 1.27
N ILE A 267 -3.21 5.02 0.86
CA ILE A 267 -3.37 3.79 1.62
C ILE A 267 -2.45 3.83 2.84
N GLU A 268 -3.04 3.86 4.02
CA GLU A 268 -2.29 3.78 5.28
C GLU A 268 -1.54 2.45 5.42
N LEU A 269 -0.36 2.49 6.06
CA LEU A 269 0.42 1.30 6.35
C LEU A 269 -0.35 0.34 7.28
N ILE A 270 -0.42 -0.94 6.88
CA ILE A 270 -1.11 -1.99 7.66
C ILE A 270 -0.63 -2.04 9.12
N PRO A 271 0.68 -1.99 9.44
CA PRO A 271 1.13 -1.95 10.83
C PRO A 271 0.54 -0.79 11.65
N SER A 272 0.41 0.40 11.05
CA SER A 272 -0.18 1.58 11.71
C SER A 272 -1.66 1.38 12.01
N ILE A 273 -2.41 0.80 11.06
CA ILE A 273 -3.82 0.45 11.25
C ILE A 273 -3.96 -0.59 12.37
N LEU A 274 -3.14 -1.65 12.35
CA LEU A 274 -3.17 -2.72 13.35
C LEU A 274 -2.79 -2.23 14.76
N HIS A 275 -1.85 -1.28 14.87
CA HIS A 275 -1.50 -0.71 16.15
C HIS A 275 -2.67 0.06 16.76
N ARG A 276 -3.32 0.95 15.98
CA ARG A 276 -4.53 1.68 16.40
C ARG A 276 -5.68 0.74 16.76
N PHE A 277 -5.88 -0.31 15.97
CA PHE A 277 -6.94 -1.30 16.21
C PHE A 277 -6.76 -2.02 17.56
N ARG A 278 -5.51 -2.24 18.00
CA ARG A 278 -5.18 -2.90 19.28
C ARG A 278 -5.23 -1.99 20.51
N MET A 279 -5.34 -0.67 20.34
CA MET A 279 -5.37 0.27 21.47
C MET A 279 -6.63 0.17 22.33
N ASN A 280 -7.72 -0.38 21.77
CA ASN A 280 -8.99 -0.51 22.45
C ASN A 280 -9.35 -1.98 22.68
N ARG A 281 -10.10 -2.26 23.75
CA ARG A 281 -10.51 -3.62 24.14
C ARG A 281 -11.42 -4.30 23.11
N ILE A 282 -12.19 -3.52 22.37
CA ILE A 282 -13.20 -4.00 21.41
C ILE A 282 -12.89 -3.38 20.05
N GLY A 283 -12.71 -4.23 19.04
CA GLY A 283 -12.55 -3.82 17.65
C GLY A 283 -13.79 -4.21 16.83
N VAL A 284 -14.21 -3.32 15.93
CA VAL A 284 -15.30 -3.56 14.99
C VAL A 284 -14.72 -3.52 13.57
N SER A 285 -15.12 -4.46 12.73
CA SER A 285 -14.76 -4.51 11.32
C SER A 285 -16.03 -4.67 10.49
N ALA A 286 -16.10 -3.97 9.37
CA ALA A 286 -17.21 -4.02 8.42
C ALA A 286 -16.64 -3.91 6.99
N ASP A 287 -17.34 -4.52 6.04
CA ASP A 287 -17.01 -4.44 4.61
C ASP A 287 -18.02 -3.57 3.87
N ILE A 288 -17.54 -2.67 3.03
CA ILE A 288 -18.40 -1.86 2.15
C ILE A 288 -18.54 -2.61 0.83
N ARG A 289 -19.65 -3.33 0.69
CA ARG A 289 -19.95 -4.07 -0.53
C ARG A 289 -19.97 -3.13 -1.74
N LYS A 290 -19.23 -3.49 -2.80
CA LYS A 290 -19.18 -2.75 -4.07
C LYS A 290 -18.75 -1.26 -3.89
N ALA A 291 -17.85 -0.96 -2.95
CA ALA A 291 -17.42 0.41 -2.61
C ALA A 291 -17.08 1.30 -3.82
N PHE A 292 -16.27 0.80 -4.78
CA PHE A 292 -15.90 1.57 -5.98
C PHE A 292 -17.10 1.91 -6.87
N LEU A 293 -18.14 1.08 -6.87
CA LEU A 293 -19.37 1.31 -7.64
C LEU A 293 -20.31 2.32 -6.97
N GLN A 294 -20.02 2.73 -5.72
CA GLN A 294 -20.76 3.80 -5.04
C GLN A 294 -20.31 5.18 -5.52
N MET A 295 -19.10 5.29 -6.09
CA MET A 295 -18.60 6.50 -6.72
C MET A 295 -19.13 6.64 -8.14
N LEU A 296 -19.45 7.87 -8.53
CA LEU A 296 -19.87 8.25 -9.88
C LEU A 296 -18.71 8.95 -10.59
N THR A 297 -18.63 8.82 -11.90
CA THR A 297 -17.79 9.66 -12.76
C THR A 297 -18.66 10.73 -13.44
N PRO A 298 -18.11 11.92 -13.74
CA PRO A 298 -18.85 12.97 -14.43
C PRO A 298 -19.38 12.53 -15.78
N ILE A 299 -20.55 13.08 -16.11
CA ILE A 299 -21.35 12.74 -17.28
C ILE A 299 -20.66 13.20 -18.57
N GLU A 300 -19.80 14.22 -18.51
CA GLU A 300 -18.95 14.59 -19.65
C GLU A 300 -17.98 13.48 -20.09
N TYR A 301 -17.65 12.53 -19.22
CA TYR A 301 -16.89 11.33 -19.58
C TYR A 301 -17.80 10.18 -20.05
N TRP A 302 -19.10 10.19 -19.69
CA TRP A 302 -20.09 9.15 -20.00
C TRP A 302 -21.50 9.77 -20.00
N ARG A 303 -22.16 9.88 -21.15
CA ARG A 303 -23.43 10.63 -21.30
C ARG A 303 -24.64 9.93 -20.65
N HIS A 304 -24.72 10.02 -19.33
CA HIS A 304 -25.84 9.55 -18.48
C HIS A 304 -27.08 10.45 -18.58
N VAL A 305 -28.27 9.82 -18.56
CA VAL A 305 -29.55 10.47 -18.27
C VAL A 305 -29.82 10.36 -16.77
N PRO A 306 -29.81 11.46 -16.00
CA PRO A 306 -30.12 11.46 -14.57
C PRO A 306 -31.39 10.68 -14.25
N GLY A 307 -31.41 9.91 -13.17
CA GLY A 307 -32.59 9.15 -12.73
C GLY A 307 -33.85 10.02 -12.58
N ALA A 308 -33.69 11.28 -12.17
CA ALA A 308 -34.77 12.28 -12.12
C ALA A 308 -35.38 12.62 -13.50
N MET A 309 -34.62 12.40 -14.58
CA MET A 309 -35.04 12.57 -15.97
C MET A 309 -35.31 11.24 -16.67
N ASN A 310 -35.18 10.09 -15.99
CA ASN A 310 -35.51 8.77 -16.51
C ASN A 310 -36.89 8.35 -15.98
N PRO A 311 -37.96 8.47 -16.78
CA PRO A 311 -39.32 8.22 -16.31
C PRO A 311 -39.57 6.75 -15.90
N ALA A 312 -38.74 5.82 -16.40
CA ALA A 312 -38.77 4.40 -16.05
C ALA A 312 -38.15 4.09 -14.68
N ASP A 313 -37.51 5.07 -14.02
CA ASP A 313 -36.90 4.89 -12.70
C ASP A 313 -37.87 5.19 -11.52
N LEU A 314 -39.04 5.77 -11.82
CA LEU A 314 -40.10 6.03 -10.85
C LEU A 314 -40.73 4.75 -10.26
N PRO A 315 -41.03 3.70 -11.05
CA PRO A 315 -41.60 2.45 -10.54
C PRO A 315 -40.58 1.60 -9.77
N SER A 316 -39.30 1.64 -10.15
CA SER A 316 -38.21 0.85 -9.55
C SER A 316 -37.83 1.33 -8.15
N ARG A 317 -37.96 2.63 -7.87
CA ARG A 317 -37.65 3.24 -6.56
C ARG A 317 -38.82 3.24 -5.58
N GLY A 318 -40.02 2.83 -6.02
CA GLY A 318 -41.24 2.83 -5.24
C GLY A 318 -41.84 4.23 -5.11
N CYS A 319 -42.95 4.48 -5.82
CA CYS A 319 -43.71 5.71 -5.70
C CYS A 319 -45.22 5.42 -5.61
N SER A 320 -46.00 6.42 -5.17
CA SER A 320 -47.46 6.25 -5.02
C SER A 320 -48.15 6.12 -6.38
N ALA A 321 -49.21 5.32 -6.46
CA ALA A 321 -49.98 5.13 -7.69
C ALA A 321 -50.53 6.45 -8.26
N SER A 322 -50.91 7.38 -7.39
CA SER A 322 -51.33 8.74 -7.75
C SER A 322 -50.23 9.55 -8.43
N TYR A 323 -48.96 9.38 -8.03
CA TYR A 323 -47.82 10.09 -8.62
C TYR A 323 -47.48 9.53 -10.01
N ILE A 324 -47.52 8.19 -10.17
CA ILE A 324 -47.29 7.51 -11.46
C ILE A 324 -48.29 7.97 -12.53
N ILE A 325 -49.56 8.12 -12.17
CA ILE A 325 -50.62 8.53 -13.11
C ILE A 325 -50.40 9.98 -13.58
N ALA A 326 -49.85 10.85 -12.72
CA ALA A 326 -49.57 12.24 -13.05
C ALA A 326 -48.25 12.45 -13.81
N SER A 327 -47.27 11.54 -13.66
CA SER A 327 -45.89 11.76 -14.10
C SER A 327 -45.61 11.46 -15.58
N LYS A 328 -46.64 11.10 -16.37
CA LYS A 328 -46.52 10.76 -17.82
C LYS A 328 -45.33 9.83 -18.11
N TRP A 329 -45.13 8.81 -17.27
CA TRP A 329 -43.90 8.00 -17.27
C TRP A 329 -43.61 7.23 -18.57
N TRP A 330 -44.57 7.17 -19.50
CA TRP A 330 -44.43 6.59 -20.84
C TRP A 330 -44.00 7.60 -21.91
N GLU A 331 -44.03 8.90 -21.62
CA GLU A 331 -43.47 9.96 -22.45
C GLU A 331 -42.01 10.10 -22.01
N GLY A 332 -41.06 9.90 -22.94
CA GLY A 332 -39.63 10.10 -22.66
C GLY A 332 -39.34 11.55 -22.24
N PRO A 333 -38.09 11.85 -21.82
CA PRO A 333 -37.66 13.22 -21.57
C PRO A 333 -38.03 14.17 -22.73
N GLU A 334 -38.35 15.44 -22.46
CA GLU A 334 -38.80 16.41 -23.50
C GLU A 334 -37.79 16.64 -24.65
N TRP A 335 -36.52 16.27 -24.45
CA TRP A 335 -35.46 16.38 -25.44
C TRP A 335 -35.33 15.15 -26.36
N LEU A 336 -36.20 14.14 -26.19
CA LEU A 336 -36.27 12.91 -26.99
C LEU A 336 -37.28 13.07 -28.14
#